data_AF-A0A9P1N5H6-F1
#
_entry.id   AF-A0A9P1N5H6-F1
#
_cell.length_a   1.000
_cell.length_b   1.000
_cell.length_c   1.000
_cell.angle_alpha   90.00
_cell.angle_beta   90.00
_cell.angle_gamma   90.00
#
_symmetry.space_group_name_H-M   'P 1'
#
loop_
_entity.id
_entity.type
_entity.pdbx_description
1 polymer ?
#
loop_
_entity_poly.entity_id
_entity_poly.type
_entity_poly.pdbx_seq_one_letter_code
_entity_poly.pdbx_strand_id
1 'polypeptide(L)'
;MLILIVLSNKKLRNSGINVMMMIIAFCDFLCALVAVIRQSIKSGENNPNSYFQAQFYAFYSYITISFHTCSICLGVGMAFCRVMSLYCSKKAKNWNTPKYTIIVAIIIICIIFVTAIPIRMINEVVESEHLYISKTIDSLQDENCFVFRFILFLVGVFYKIIPCLLLIIFFVPIFYKLKEKKAIERKILSIGSKKTDTSIYLTLSVLIIFIITELPQGIFNSIGVIFVVDFMEIISLYLGDLVDTLSILNSLSTFIIYSVLSSAFRNLFVQLFIPKWMCKADKKTTNIRVKPPNTIT
;
A
#
# COMPACT_ATOMS: atom_id res chain seq x y z
N MET A 1 -11.17 -0.48 12.55
CA MET A 1 -12.52 0.13 12.55
C MET A 1 -12.51 1.64 12.28
N LEU A 2 -11.66 2.43 12.96
CA LEU A 2 -11.47 3.88 12.71
C LEU A 2 -11.11 4.21 11.25
N ILE A 3 -10.31 3.35 10.61
CA ILE A 3 -9.93 3.43 9.18
C ILE A 3 -11.17 3.47 8.29
N LEU A 4 -12.04 2.45 8.31
CA LEU A 4 -13.23 2.40 7.45
C LEU A 4 -14.19 3.58 7.68
N ILE A 5 -14.34 4.05 8.92
CA ILE A 5 -15.20 5.19 9.27
C ILE A 5 -14.65 6.50 8.70
N VAL A 6 -13.33 6.71 8.78
CA VAL A 6 -12.70 7.90 8.21
C VAL A 6 -12.65 7.82 6.67
N LEU A 7 -12.39 6.63 6.12
CA LEU A 7 -12.39 6.36 4.68
C LEU A 7 -13.78 6.58 4.05
N SER A 8 -14.88 6.39 4.78
CA SER A 8 -16.23 6.58 4.24
C SER A 8 -16.65 8.05 4.06
N ASN A 9 -15.83 9.02 4.48
CA ASN A 9 -16.23 10.42 4.45
C ASN A 9 -16.31 11.00 3.03
N LYS A 10 -17.45 11.63 2.71
CA LYS A 10 -17.75 12.20 1.38
C LYS A 10 -16.73 13.26 0.93
N LYS A 11 -16.10 14.00 1.86
CA LYS A 11 -15.10 15.02 1.54
C LYS A 11 -13.77 14.46 1.02
N LEU A 12 -13.40 13.24 1.43
CA LEU A 12 -12.15 12.58 1.03
C LEU A 12 -12.23 11.95 -0.37
N ARG A 13 -13.43 11.54 -0.80
CA ARG A 13 -13.70 10.89 -2.10
C ARG A 13 -13.77 11.86 -3.29
N ASN A 14 -13.51 13.15 -3.09
CA ASN A 14 -13.59 14.14 -4.16
C ASN A 14 -12.41 14.08 -5.16
N SER A 15 -11.30 13.43 -4.81
CA SER A 15 -10.15 13.23 -5.70
C SER A 15 -9.86 11.75 -5.85
N GLY A 16 -9.62 11.31 -7.08
CA GLY A 16 -9.27 9.93 -7.41
C GLY A 16 -8.04 9.44 -6.66
N ILE A 17 -7.01 10.28 -6.51
CA ILE A 17 -5.79 9.91 -5.79
C ILE A 17 -6.07 9.54 -4.33
N ASN A 18 -6.96 10.27 -3.66
CA ASN A 18 -7.38 9.94 -2.30
C ASN A 18 -8.17 8.63 -2.23
N VAL A 19 -8.91 8.31 -3.29
CA VAL A 19 -9.60 7.02 -3.41
C VAL A 19 -8.61 5.88 -3.64
N MET A 20 -7.58 6.05 -4.48
CA MET A 20 -6.53 5.02 -4.60
C MET A 20 -5.81 4.79 -3.28
N MET A 21 -5.37 5.84 -2.59
CA MET A 21 -4.70 5.70 -1.29
C MET A 21 -5.56 4.95 -0.26
N MET A 22 -6.88 5.16 -0.31
CA MET A 22 -7.85 4.47 0.52
C MET A 22 -7.94 2.98 0.21
N ILE A 23 -7.95 2.60 -1.07
CA ILE A 23 -8.00 1.20 -1.49
C ILE A 23 -6.69 0.50 -1.11
N ILE A 24 -5.54 1.15 -1.30
CA ILE A 24 -4.22 0.64 -0.88
C ILE A 24 -4.21 0.36 0.62
N ALA A 25 -4.59 1.34 1.44
CA ALA A 25 -4.64 1.17 2.90
C ALA A 25 -5.60 0.03 3.32
N PHE A 26 -6.66 -0.20 2.57
CA PHE A 26 -7.57 -1.32 2.81
C PHE A 26 -6.95 -2.67 2.44
N CYS A 27 -6.26 -2.77 1.31
CA CYS A 27 -5.51 -3.96 0.92
C CYS A 27 -4.41 -4.31 1.94
N ASP A 28 -3.62 -3.31 2.36
CA ASP A 28 -2.58 -3.47 3.39
C ASP A 28 -3.16 -3.95 4.72
N PHE A 29 -4.29 -3.36 5.14
CA PHE A 29 -4.99 -3.77 6.35
C PHE A 29 -5.47 -5.23 6.28
N LEU A 30 -6.06 -5.64 5.15
CA LEU A 30 -6.49 -7.03 4.96
C LEU A 30 -5.31 -7.99 4.95
N CYS A 31 -4.20 -7.63 4.29
CA CYS A 31 -2.97 -8.41 4.30
C CYS A 31 -2.46 -8.63 5.74
N ALA A 32 -2.34 -7.56 6.52
CA ALA A 32 -1.90 -7.61 7.92
C ALA A 32 -2.88 -8.39 8.82
N LEU A 33 -4.19 -8.20 8.64
CA LEU A 33 -5.21 -8.94 9.38
C LEU A 33 -5.10 -10.43 9.16
N VAL A 34 -4.96 -10.84 7.88
CA VAL A 34 -4.80 -12.24 7.50
C VAL A 34 -3.52 -12.81 8.14
N ALA A 35 -2.40 -12.07 8.10
CA ALA A 35 -1.15 -12.47 8.75
C ALA A 35 -1.27 -12.69 10.27
N VAL A 36 -1.97 -11.81 10.99
CA VAL A 36 -2.22 -11.98 12.43
C VAL A 36 -3.06 -13.22 12.72
N ILE A 37 -4.08 -13.51 11.90
CA ILE A 37 -4.91 -14.71 12.05
C ILE A 37 -4.06 -15.98 11.95
N ARG A 38 -3.12 -16.03 11.00
CA ARG A 38 -2.17 -17.16 10.88
C ARG A 38 -1.34 -17.34 12.14
N GLN A 39 -0.80 -16.26 12.71
CA GLN A 39 0.06 -16.34 13.90
C GLN A 39 -0.71 -16.82 15.13
N SER A 40 -1.98 -16.42 15.26
CA SER A 40 -2.87 -16.89 16.32
C SER A 40 -3.15 -18.38 16.22
N ILE A 41 -3.36 -18.90 15.01
CA ILE A 41 -3.60 -20.33 14.77
C ILE A 41 -2.32 -21.14 15.04
N LYS A 42 -1.15 -20.65 14.58
CA LYS A 42 0.15 -21.31 14.81
C LYS A 42 0.50 -21.44 16.30
N SER A 43 0.12 -20.46 17.12
CA SER A 43 0.40 -20.46 18.57
C SER A 43 -0.51 -21.41 19.38
N GLY A 44 -1.59 -21.93 18.79
CA GLY A 44 -2.63 -22.68 19.49
C GLY A 44 -2.58 -24.20 19.33
N GLU A 45 -1.75 -24.76 18.44
CA GLU A 45 -1.86 -26.17 18.06
C GLU A 45 -0.55 -26.96 18.25
N ASN A 46 -0.66 -28.10 18.93
CA ASN A 46 0.44 -29.05 19.18
C ASN A 46 0.53 -30.18 18.13
N ASN A 47 -0.35 -30.20 17.10
CA ASN A 47 -0.39 -31.29 16.12
C ASN A 47 -0.40 -30.74 14.68
N PRO A 48 0.72 -30.81 13.93
CA PRO A 48 0.93 -30.04 12.70
C PRO A 48 0.38 -30.68 11.40
N ASN A 49 -0.36 -31.78 11.48
CA ASN A 49 -0.53 -32.69 10.35
C ASN A 49 -2.00 -33.07 10.06
N SER A 50 -2.85 -32.08 9.73
CA SER A 50 -4.17 -32.36 9.15
C SER A 50 -4.30 -31.76 7.75
N TYR A 51 -4.84 -32.54 6.80
CA TYR A 51 -5.15 -32.10 5.44
C TYR A 51 -5.93 -30.76 5.40
N PHE A 52 -6.84 -30.56 6.36
CA PHE A 52 -7.59 -29.32 6.49
C PHE A 52 -6.70 -28.11 6.78
N GLN A 53 -5.68 -28.28 7.62
CA GLN A 53 -4.73 -27.24 8.00
C GLN A 53 -3.84 -26.87 6.80
N ALA A 54 -3.39 -27.86 6.05
CA ALA A 54 -2.66 -27.69 4.80
C ALA A 54 -3.44 -26.87 3.77
N GLN A 55 -4.71 -27.22 3.52
CA GLN A 55 -5.57 -26.45 2.62
C GLN A 55 -5.80 -25.02 3.11
N PHE A 56 -5.97 -24.85 4.43
CA PHE A 56 -6.12 -23.54 5.04
C PHE A 56 -4.87 -22.68 4.83
N TYR A 57 -3.66 -23.23 4.98
CA TYR A 57 -2.40 -22.53 4.72
C TYR A 57 -2.19 -22.17 3.24
N ALA A 58 -2.60 -23.04 2.32
CA ALA A 58 -2.56 -22.76 0.88
C ALA A 58 -3.48 -21.60 0.51
N PHE A 59 -4.71 -21.59 1.06
CA PHE A 59 -5.67 -20.51 0.87
C PHE A 59 -5.20 -19.20 1.50
N TYR A 60 -4.70 -19.25 2.73
CA TYR A 60 -4.09 -18.12 3.42
C TYR A 60 -3.00 -17.48 2.56
N SER A 61 -2.05 -18.29 2.06
CA SER A 61 -0.90 -17.80 1.30
C SER A 61 -1.36 -17.13 0.02
N TYR A 62 -2.34 -17.70 -0.67
CA TYR A 62 -2.98 -17.08 -1.84
C TYR A 62 -3.60 -15.71 -1.53
N ILE A 63 -4.37 -15.61 -0.44
CA ILE A 63 -5.04 -14.36 -0.07
C ILE A 63 -4.02 -13.28 0.33
N THR A 64 -3.01 -13.63 1.14
CA THR A 64 -1.95 -12.70 1.56
C THR A 64 -1.16 -12.18 0.35
N ILE A 65 -0.69 -13.07 -0.53
CA ILE A 65 0.07 -12.68 -1.73
C ILE A 65 -0.79 -11.79 -2.63
N SER A 66 -2.07 -12.12 -2.80
CA SER A 66 -2.99 -11.35 -3.64
C SER A 66 -3.19 -9.93 -3.11
N PHE A 67 -3.49 -9.76 -1.81
CA PHE A 67 -3.70 -8.43 -1.23
C PHE A 67 -2.42 -7.58 -1.19
N HIS A 68 -1.27 -8.20 -0.87
CA HIS A 68 0.02 -7.52 -0.91
C HIS A 68 0.33 -7.01 -2.32
N THR A 69 0.22 -7.88 -3.33
CA THR A 69 0.46 -7.53 -4.73
C THR A 69 -0.53 -6.48 -5.23
N CYS A 70 -1.80 -6.56 -4.82
CA CYS A 70 -2.80 -5.53 -5.11
C CYS A 70 -2.35 -4.16 -4.61
N SER A 71 -1.87 -4.07 -3.37
CA SER A 71 -1.39 -2.82 -2.79
C SER A 71 -0.28 -2.18 -3.63
N ILE A 72 0.73 -2.96 -3.99
CA ILE A 72 1.88 -2.47 -4.80
C ILE A 72 1.42 -2.01 -6.19
N CYS A 73 0.64 -2.83 -6.90
CA CYS A 73 0.15 -2.51 -8.24
C CYS A 73 -0.81 -1.31 -8.24
N LEU A 74 -1.62 -1.14 -7.19
CA LEU A 74 -2.43 0.06 -7.00
C LEU A 74 -1.55 1.29 -6.73
N GLY A 75 -0.42 1.14 -6.02
CA GLY A 75 0.60 2.18 -5.87
C GLY A 75 1.19 2.61 -7.22
N VAL A 76 1.55 1.63 -8.07
CA VAL A 76 2.01 1.89 -9.45
C VAL A 76 0.91 2.60 -10.25
N GLY A 77 -0.34 2.13 -10.18
CA GLY A 77 -1.48 2.75 -10.84
C GLY A 77 -1.75 4.18 -10.37
N MET A 78 -1.56 4.45 -9.07
CA MET A 78 -1.64 5.79 -8.51
C MET A 78 -0.53 6.70 -9.07
N ALA A 79 0.71 6.21 -9.10
CA ALA A 79 1.86 6.93 -9.65
C ALA A 79 1.62 7.30 -11.12
N PHE A 80 1.16 6.33 -11.92
CA PHE A 80 0.80 6.53 -13.31
C PHE A 80 -0.30 7.58 -13.48
N CYS A 81 -1.41 7.47 -12.74
CA CYS A 81 -2.48 8.47 -12.77
C CYS A 81 -1.96 9.86 -12.39
N ARG A 82 -1.02 9.94 -11.44
CA ARG A 82 -0.41 11.22 -11.04
C ARG A 82 0.44 11.80 -12.17
N VAL A 83 1.31 11.02 -12.80
CA VAL A 83 2.10 11.45 -13.96
C VAL A 83 1.18 11.97 -15.06
N MET A 84 0.15 11.21 -15.43
CA MET A 84 -0.83 11.63 -16.44
C MET A 84 -1.54 12.93 -16.06
N SER A 85 -1.92 13.10 -14.79
CA SER A 85 -2.55 14.34 -14.31
C SER A 85 -1.61 15.56 -14.34
N LEU A 86 -0.31 15.36 -14.16
CA LEU A 86 0.70 16.43 -14.07
C LEU A 86 1.22 16.87 -15.45
N TYR A 87 1.30 15.94 -16.40
CA TYR A 87 1.90 16.18 -17.72
C TYR A 87 0.87 16.28 -18.85
N CYS A 88 -0.30 15.64 -18.73
CA CYS A 88 -1.32 15.66 -19.79
C CYS A 88 -2.48 16.62 -19.45
N SER A 89 -2.26 17.92 -19.67
CA SER A 89 -3.21 18.99 -19.32
C SER A 89 -4.62 18.83 -19.90
N LYS A 90 -4.78 18.25 -21.10
CA LYS A 90 -6.09 18.11 -21.76
C LYS A 90 -7.03 17.08 -21.09
N LYS A 91 -6.47 16.06 -20.42
CA LYS A 91 -7.23 14.97 -19.77
C LYS A 91 -7.04 14.90 -18.25
N ALA A 92 -6.27 15.82 -17.66
CA ALA A 92 -5.91 15.80 -16.24
C ALA A 92 -7.12 15.69 -15.29
N LYS A 93 -8.25 16.32 -15.63
CA LYS A 93 -9.48 16.25 -14.84
C LYS A 93 -10.09 14.83 -14.81
N ASN A 94 -9.99 14.08 -15.91
CA ASN A 94 -10.53 12.73 -16.01
C ASN A 94 -9.72 11.74 -15.17
N TRP A 95 -8.39 11.82 -15.24
CA TRP A 95 -7.48 10.93 -14.49
C TRP A 95 -7.59 11.08 -12.97
N ASN A 96 -8.01 12.25 -12.49
CA ASN A 96 -8.19 12.51 -11.06
C ASN A 96 -9.66 12.36 -10.60
N THR A 97 -10.55 11.84 -11.46
CA THR A 97 -11.96 11.63 -11.12
C THR A 97 -12.13 10.31 -10.36
N PRO A 98 -12.83 10.28 -9.21
CA PRO A 98 -12.98 9.08 -8.39
C PRO A 98 -13.62 7.90 -9.12
N LYS A 99 -14.57 8.13 -10.03
CA LYS A 99 -15.21 7.08 -10.83
C LYS A 99 -14.19 6.30 -11.68
N TYR A 100 -13.33 7.02 -12.40
CA TYR A 100 -12.30 6.41 -13.25
C TYR A 100 -11.28 5.65 -12.39
N THR A 101 -10.87 6.24 -11.28
CA THR A 101 -9.95 5.61 -10.33
C THR A 101 -10.48 4.29 -9.77
N ILE A 102 -11.75 4.23 -9.38
CA ILE A 102 -12.37 2.99 -8.88
C ILE A 102 -12.38 1.91 -9.97
N ILE A 103 -12.71 2.26 -11.21
CA ILE A 103 -12.71 1.32 -12.33
C ILE A 103 -11.31 0.74 -12.54
N VAL A 104 -10.29 1.60 -12.59
CA VAL A 104 -8.89 1.15 -12.71
C VAL A 104 -8.48 0.25 -11.55
N ALA A 105 -8.88 0.59 -10.31
CA ALA A 105 -8.59 -0.20 -9.13
C ALA A 105 -9.20 -1.61 -9.21
N ILE A 106 -10.48 -1.69 -9.58
CA ILE A 106 -11.19 -2.96 -9.72
C ILE A 106 -10.52 -3.83 -10.79
N ILE A 107 -10.17 -3.25 -11.94
CA ILE A 107 -9.48 -3.98 -13.01
C ILE A 107 -8.14 -4.55 -12.51
N ILE A 108 -7.33 -3.74 -11.82
CA ILE A 108 -6.05 -4.17 -11.25
C ILE A 108 -6.26 -5.33 -10.25
N ILE A 109 -7.21 -5.18 -9.33
CA ILE A 109 -7.51 -6.21 -8.32
C ILE A 109 -7.97 -7.51 -9.00
N CYS A 110 -8.91 -7.45 -9.95
CA CYS A 110 -9.40 -8.62 -10.66
C CYS A 110 -8.27 -9.36 -11.40
N ILE A 111 -7.41 -8.63 -12.11
CA ILE A 111 -6.26 -9.22 -12.83
C ILE A 111 -5.33 -9.93 -11.87
N ILE A 112 -5.03 -9.32 -10.71
CA ILE A 112 -4.11 -9.91 -9.73
C ILE A 112 -4.69 -11.18 -9.12
N PHE A 113 -5.95 -11.16 -8.69
CA PHE A 113 -6.59 -12.36 -8.14
C PHE A 113 -6.61 -13.50 -9.15
N VAL A 114 -6.91 -13.23 -10.42
CA VAL A 114 -6.90 -14.26 -11.48
C VAL A 114 -5.49 -14.80 -11.73
N THR A 115 -4.50 -13.91 -11.86
CA THR A 115 -3.11 -14.30 -12.14
C THR A 115 -2.43 -15.00 -10.95
N ALA A 116 -2.95 -14.83 -9.73
CA ALA A 116 -2.42 -15.47 -8.52
C ALA A 116 -2.95 -16.89 -8.30
N ILE A 117 -4.00 -17.33 -9.02
CA ILE A 117 -4.58 -18.68 -8.89
C ILE A 117 -3.53 -19.81 -9.05
N PRO A 118 -2.61 -19.77 -10.03
CA PRO A 118 -1.60 -20.81 -10.20
C PRO A 118 -0.69 -20.99 -8.98
N ILE A 119 -0.48 -19.95 -8.18
CA ILE A 119 0.34 -20.00 -6.95
C ILE A 119 -0.28 -20.95 -5.92
N ARG A 120 -1.62 -21.05 -5.89
CA ARG A 120 -2.32 -21.99 -5.02
C ARG A 120 -1.93 -23.44 -5.30
N MET A 121 -1.66 -23.78 -6.56
CA MET A 121 -1.34 -25.14 -7.00
C MET A 121 0.04 -25.63 -6.54
N ILE A 122 0.96 -24.71 -6.20
CA ILE A 122 2.30 -25.04 -5.67
C ILE A 122 2.32 -25.11 -4.14
N ASN A 123 1.44 -24.34 -3.50
CA ASN A 123 1.27 -24.41 -2.05
C ASN A 123 0.32 -25.54 -1.62
N GLU A 124 -0.16 -26.36 -2.57
CA GLU A 124 -0.82 -27.62 -2.26
C GLU A 124 0.14 -28.52 -1.47
N VAL A 125 -0.39 -29.30 -0.54
CA VAL A 125 0.41 -30.18 0.30
C VAL A 125 0.25 -31.59 -0.24
N VAL A 126 1.38 -32.25 -0.49
CA VAL A 126 1.46 -33.65 -0.91
C VAL A 126 1.73 -34.48 0.35
N GLU A 127 1.03 -35.61 0.45
CA GLU A 127 1.28 -36.60 1.51
C GLU A 127 2.44 -37.49 1.07
N SER A 128 3.58 -37.37 1.75
CA SER A 128 4.75 -38.25 1.57
C SER A 128 5.07 -38.91 2.92
N GLU A 129 5.03 -40.24 2.96
CA GLU A 129 5.40 -41.06 4.13
C GLU A 129 4.80 -40.57 5.47
N HIS A 130 3.49 -40.31 5.51
CA HIS A 130 2.75 -39.80 6.69
C HIS A 130 3.13 -38.38 7.15
N LEU A 131 3.90 -37.64 6.34
CA LEU A 131 4.21 -36.23 6.54
C LEU A 131 3.55 -35.37 5.45
N TYR A 132 2.94 -34.27 5.87
CA TYR A 132 2.34 -33.29 4.97
C TYR A 132 3.40 -32.29 4.52
N ILE A 133 3.95 -32.50 3.32
CA ILE A 133 5.01 -31.65 2.78
C ILE A 133 4.40 -30.71 1.73
N SER A 134 4.78 -29.43 1.76
CA SER A 134 4.40 -28.50 0.69
C SER A 134 4.90 -29.06 -0.64
N LYS A 135 4.06 -29.09 -1.67
CA LYS A 135 4.44 -29.47 -3.04
C LYS A 135 5.59 -28.62 -3.56
N THR A 136 5.82 -27.44 -2.98
CA THR A 136 7.05 -26.67 -3.17
C THR A 136 8.29 -27.51 -2.89
N ILE A 137 8.37 -28.16 -1.72
CA ILE A 137 9.51 -28.97 -1.27
C ILE A 137 9.59 -30.29 -2.06
N ASP A 138 8.46 -30.92 -2.36
CA ASP A 138 8.40 -32.13 -3.18
C ASP A 138 8.88 -31.89 -4.63
N SER A 139 8.48 -30.75 -5.21
CA SER A 139 8.96 -30.31 -6.54
C SER A 139 10.37 -29.75 -6.56
N LEU A 140 11.02 -29.52 -5.41
CA LEU A 140 12.47 -29.28 -5.35
C LEU A 140 13.27 -30.55 -5.65
N GLN A 141 12.70 -31.72 -5.37
CA GLN A 141 13.32 -33.02 -5.63
C GLN A 141 13.21 -33.42 -7.11
N ASP A 142 12.31 -32.80 -7.87
CA ASP A 142 12.07 -33.05 -9.28
C ASP A 142 12.54 -31.84 -10.12
N GLU A 143 13.85 -31.80 -10.42
CA GLU A 143 14.56 -30.61 -10.94
C GLU A 143 13.99 -29.99 -12.23
N ASN A 144 13.10 -30.69 -12.95
CA ASN A 144 12.61 -30.32 -14.29
C ASN A 144 11.16 -29.82 -14.35
N CYS A 145 10.48 -29.54 -13.23
CA CYS A 145 9.12 -29.03 -13.29
C CYS A 145 9.06 -27.58 -13.84
N PHE A 146 8.77 -27.44 -15.14
CA PHE A 146 8.60 -26.15 -15.82
C PHE A 146 7.55 -25.26 -15.12
N VAL A 147 6.45 -25.87 -14.66
CA VAL A 147 5.34 -25.18 -13.98
C VAL A 147 5.82 -24.53 -12.67
N PHE A 148 6.65 -25.24 -11.91
CA PHE A 148 7.23 -24.74 -10.67
C PHE A 148 8.11 -23.51 -10.92
N ARG A 149 9.07 -23.60 -11.86
CA ARG A 149 9.95 -22.49 -12.24
C ARG A 149 9.18 -21.29 -12.77
N PHE A 150 8.14 -21.53 -13.57
CA PHE A 150 7.30 -20.47 -14.12
C PHE A 150 6.53 -19.71 -13.02
N ILE A 151 5.99 -20.41 -12.03
CA ILE A 151 5.27 -19.75 -10.93
C ILE A 151 6.24 -19.02 -9.99
N LEU A 152 7.42 -19.58 -9.71
CA LEU A 152 8.47 -18.86 -8.98
C LEU A 152 8.87 -17.57 -9.71
N PHE A 153 9.00 -17.61 -11.03
CA PHE A 153 9.23 -16.43 -11.86
C PHE A 153 8.08 -15.41 -11.75
N LEU A 154 6.82 -15.84 -11.80
CA LEU A 154 5.67 -14.95 -11.61
C LEU A 154 5.69 -14.26 -10.24
N VAL A 155 5.93 -15.01 -9.16
CA VAL A 155 5.95 -14.48 -7.78
C VAL A 155 7.13 -13.54 -7.55
N GLY A 156 8.32 -13.92 -8.00
CA GLY A 156 9.53 -13.12 -7.78
C GLY A 156 9.60 -11.90 -8.71
N VAL A 157 9.49 -12.12 -10.02
CA VAL A 157 9.75 -11.09 -11.02
C VAL A 157 8.50 -10.25 -11.28
N PHE A 158 7.37 -10.91 -11.58
CA PHE A 158 6.17 -10.22 -12.04
C PHE A 158 5.45 -9.47 -10.90
N TYR A 159 5.40 -10.03 -9.70
CA TYR A 159 4.72 -9.42 -8.57
C TYR A 159 5.60 -8.55 -7.66
N LYS A 160 6.93 -8.66 -7.73
CA LYS A 160 7.83 -7.78 -6.95
C LYS A 160 8.70 -6.89 -7.83
N ILE A 161 9.58 -7.46 -8.65
CA ILE A 161 10.58 -6.67 -9.40
C ILE A 161 9.95 -5.69 -10.38
N ILE A 162 9.03 -6.14 -11.23
CA ILE A 162 8.40 -5.28 -12.24
C ILE A 162 7.66 -4.09 -11.58
N PRO A 163 6.80 -4.30 -10.57
CA PRO A 163 6.18 -3.19 -9.85
C PRO A 163 7.19 -2.25 -9.19
N CYS A 164 8.24 -2.77 -8.55
CA CYS A 164 9.29 -1.94 -7.93
C CYS A 164 10.00 -1.04 -8.95
N LEU A 165 10.35 -1.58 -10.12
CA LEU A 165 10.96 -0.81 -11.20
C LEU A 165 10.00 0.27 -11.71
N LEU A 166 8.72 -0.05 -11.90
CA LEU A 166 7.71 0.93 -12.31
C LEU A 166 7.52 2.04 -11.29
N LEU A 167 7.56 1.75 -9.98
CA LEU A 167 7.51 2.77 -8.93
C LEU A 167 8.70 3.74 -9.05
N ILE A 168 9.91 3.25 -9.27
CA ILE A 168 11.11 4.08 -9.47
C ILE A 168 10.98 4.93 -10.74
N ILE A 169 10.55 4.31 -11.85
CA ILE A 169 10.34 5.01 -13.14
C ILE A 169 9.34 6.16 -12.99
N PHE A 170 8.23 5.96 -12.28
CA PHE A 170 7.23 7.00 -12.07
C PHE A 170 7.61 8.01 -10.98
N PHE A 171 8.46 7.63 -10.02
CA PHE A 171 8.94 8.54 -8.98
C PHE A 171 9.70 9.73 -9.56
N VAL A 172 10.60 9.47 -10.51
CA VAL A 172 11.48 10.47 -11.14
C VAL A 172 10.71 11.66 -11.74
N PRO A 173 9.76 11.49 -12.69
CA PRO A 173 9.02 12.61 -13.27
C PRO A 173 8.16 13.35 -12.23
N ILE A 174 7.53 12.64 -11.28
CA ILE A 174 6.73 13.30 -10.23
C ILE A 174 7.63 14.20 -9.37
N PHE A 175 8.82 13.71 -9.01
CA PHE A 175 9.79 14.47 -8.22
C PHE A 175 10.33 15.70 -8.96
N TYR A 176 10.63 15.58 -10.26
CA TYR A 176 11.02 16.72 -11.08
C TYR A 176 9.92 17.78 -11.15
N LYS A 177 8.67 17.37 -11.37
CA LYS A 177 7.53 18.30 -11.40
C LYS A 177 7.31 18.99 -10.04
N LEU A 178 7.57 18.29 -8.93
CA LEU A 178 7.54 18.90 -7.61
C LEU A 178 8.62 19.98 -7.45
N LYS A 179 9.86 19.71 -7.89
CA LYS A 179 10.96 20.69 -7.84
C LYS A 179 10.64 21.93 -8.67
N GLU A 180 10.12 21.74 -9.89
CA GLU A 180 9.69 22.84 -10.77
C GLU A 180 8.61 23.69 -10.10
N LYS A 181 7.55 23.06 -9.56
CA LYS A 181 6.49 23.77 -8.81
C LYS A 181 7.05 24.56 -7.64
N LYS A 182 7.94 23.97 -6.83
CA LYS A 182 8.59 24.67 -5.70
C LYS A 182 9.45 25.85 -6.15
N ALA A 183 10.16 25.74 -7.28
CA ALA A 183 10.96 26.84 -7.81
C ALA A 183 10.09 28.02 -8.26
N ILE A 184 8.95 27.74 -8.90
CA ILE A 184 7.95 28.75 -9.28
C ILE A 184 7.32 29.38 -8.04
N GLU A 185 6.91 28.58 -7.05
CA GLU A 185 6.35 29.07 -5.79
C GLU A 185 7.31 30.01 -5.05
N ARG A 186 8.63 29.70 -5.03
CA ARG A 186 9.65 30.59 -4.45
C ARG A 186 9.73 31.94 -5.17
N LYS A 187 9.48 31.98 -6.49
CA LYS A 187 9.47 33.23 -7.28
C LYS A 187 8.20 34.05 -7.06
N ILE A 188 7.05 33.40 -6.80
CA ILE A 188 5.73 34.05 -6.65
C ILE A 188 5.42 34.45 -5.19
N LEU A 189 6.28 34.10 -4.23
CA LEU A 189 6.07 34.29 -2.78
C LEU A 189 5.90 35.76 -2.32
N SER A 190 5.92 36.75 -3.22
CA SER A 190 5.68 38.16 -2.93
C SER A 190 4.20 38.58 -2.86
N ILE A 191 3.21 37.77 -3.30
CA ILE A 191 1.81 38.24 -3.47
C ILE A 191 0.76 37.51 -2.59
N GLY A 192 1.16 36.55 -1.76
CA GLY A 192 0.28 35.96 -0.73
C GLY A 192 -0.73 34.92 -1.23
N SER A 193 -1.25 34.14 -0.26
CA SER A 193 -2.18 33.00 -0.39
C SER A 193 -1.63 31.71 -1.04
N LYS A 194 -1.01 30.85 -0.22
CA LYS A 194 -0.58 29.47 -0.56
C LYS A 194 -1.76 28.51 -0.64
N LYS A 195 -1.94 27.84 -1.78
CA LYS A 195 -2.56 26.50 -1.86
C LYS A 195 -1.48 25.51 -2.27
N THR A 196 -0.82 24.91 -1.28
CA THR A 196 0.12 23.81 -1.49
C THR A 196 -0.62 22.63 -2.10
N ASP A 197 -0.09 22.07 -3.17
CA ASP A 197 -0.66 20.93 -3.87
C ASP A 197 -0.36 19.62 -3.10
N THR A 198 -0.97 19.47 -1.92
CA THR A 198 -0.73 18.40 -0.93
C THR A 198 -0.78 17.00 -1.54
N SER A 199 -1.55 16.83 -2.62
CA SER A 199 -1.68 15.57 -3.35
C SER A 199 -0.36 15.06 -3.96
N ILE A 200 0.55 15.93 -4.42
CA ILE A 200 1.88 15.51 -4.92
C ILE A 200 2.72 14.94 -3.77
N TYR A 201 2.70 15.61 -2.62
CA TYR A 201 3.43 15.21 -1.44
C TYR A 201 2.92 13.87 -0.89
N LEU A 202 1.59 13.69 -0.88
CA LEU A 202 0.95 12.42 -0.53
C LEU A 202 1.41 11.28 -1.45
N THR A 203 1.31 11.45 -2.77
CA THR A 203 1.75 10.43 -3.73
C THR A 203 3.24 10.11 -3.56
N LEU A 204 4.12 11.11 -3.49
CA LEU A 204 5.55 10.88 -3.31
C LEU A 204 5.88 10.18 -1.99
N SER A 205 5.17 10.51 -0.90
CA SER A 205 5.40 9.85 0.39
C SER A 205 5.09 8.36 0.33
N VAL A 206 3.95 7.98 -0.27
CA VAL A 206 3.59 6.56 -0.45
C VAL A 206 4.60 5.86 -1.36
N LEU A 207 5.02 6.47 -2.46
CA LEU A 207 6.01 5.88 -3.37
C LEU A 207 7.36 5.64 -2.69
N ILE A 208 7.84 6.59 -1.89
CA ILE A 208 9.10 6.44 -1.16
C ILE A 208 9.02 5.25 -0.20
N ILE A 209 7.92 5.10 0.52
CA ILE A 209 7.74 4.00 1.45
C ILE A 209 7.70 2.67 0.71
N PHE A 210 6.90 2.55 -0.36
CA PHE A 210 6.89 1.34 -1.19
C PHE A 210 8.28 1.01 -1.75
N ILE A 211 9.05 2.00 -2.20
CA ILE A 211 10.41 1.74 -2.69
C ILE A 211 11.31 1.23 -1.54
N ILE A 212 11.27 1.87 -0.37
CA ILE A 212 12.14 1.49 0.77
C ILE A 212 11.76 0.10 1.31
N THR A 213 10.47 -0.24 1.35
CA THR A 213 10.01 -1.50 1.94
C THR A 213 9.97 -2.64 0.93
N GLU A 214 9.57 -2.40 -0.32
CA GLU A 214 9.36 -3.47 -1.32
C GLU A 214 10.60 -3.76 -2.15
N LEU A 215 11.48 -2.80 -2.39
CA LEU A 215 12.71 -3.04 -3.17
C LEU A 215 13.60 -4.10 -2.50
N PRO A 216 13.89 -4.03 -1.18
CA PRO A 216 14.68 -5.07 -0.52
C PRO A 216 13.98 -6.44 -0.60
N GLN A 217 12.67 -6.47 -0.37
CA GLN A 217 11.89 -7.70 -0.47
C GLN A 217 11.90 -8.31 -1.88
N GLY A 218 11.84 -7.48 -2.93
CA GLY A 218 11.90 -7.93 -4.32
C GLY A 218 13.25 -8.52 -4.68
N ILE A 219 14.34 -7.90 -4.21
CA ILE A 219 15.70 -8.41 -4.37
C ILE A 219 15.84 -9.76 -3.65
N PHE A 220 15.42 -9.85 -2.39
CA PHE A 220 15.51 -11.09 -1.61
C PHE A 220 14.72 -12.24 -2.23
N ASN A 221 13.47 -11.98 -2.65
CA ASN A 221 12.68 -12.98 -3.35
C ASN A 221 13.33 -13.42 -4.66
N SER A 222 13.98 -12.50 -5.39
CA SER A 222 14.63 -12.84 -6.67
C SER A 222 15.87 -13.71 -6.47
N ILE A 223 16.67 -13.43 -5.44
CA ILE A 223 17.82 -14.28 -5.09
C ILE A 223 17.32 -15.68 -4.68
N GLY A 224 16.22 -15.76 -3.93
CA GLY A 224 15.59 -17.04 -3.57
C GLY A 224 15.07 -17.85 -4.76
N VAL A 225 14.67 -17.20 -5.86
CA VAL A 225 14.28 -17.88 -7.10
C VAL A 225 15.48 -18.40 -7.89
N ILE A 226 16.64 -17.73 -7.80
CA ILE A 226 17.85 -18.11 -8.54
C ILE A 226 18.61 -19.24 -7.83
N PHE A 227 18.69 -19.20 -6.50
CA PHE A 227 19.49 -20.12 -5.69
C PHE A 227 18.63 -21.11 -4.90
N VAL A 228 17.69 -21.75 -5.57
CA VAL A 228 16.61 -22.55 -4.98
C VAL A 228 17.08 -23.59 -3.92
N VAL A 229 18.24 -24.22 -4.11
CA VAL A 229 18.74 -25.31 -3.23
C VAL A 229 19.58 -24.77 -2.06
N ASP A 230 20.55 -23.88 -2.30
CA ASP A 230 21.46 -23.38 -1.27
C ASP A 230 20.84 -22.28 -0.37
N PHE A 231 19.77 -21.62 -0.83
CA PHE A 231 19.16 -20.48 -0.14
C PHE A 231 18.21 -20.89 1.01
N MET A 232 17.71 -22.13 0.99
CA MET A 232 16.66 -22.60 1.90
C MET A 232 17.14 -22.91 3.32
N GLU A 233 18.40 -23.31 3.52
CA GLU A 233 18.83 -23.91 4.78
C GLU A 233 19.35 -22.90 5.83
N ILE A 234 19.98 -21.79 5.42
CA ILE A 234 20.59 -20.81 6.37
C ILE A 234 20.03 -19.40 6.22
N ILE A 235 19.63 -18.99 5.01
CA ILE A 235 19.28 -17.60 4.68
C ILE A 235 17.78 -17.33 4.87
N SER A 236 16.92 -18.30 4.58
CA SER A 236 15.44 -18.20 4.72
C SER A 236 14.98 -17.79 6.12
N LEU A 237 15.67 -18.26 7.17
CA LEU A 237 15.32 -17.96 8.57
C LEU A 237 15.52 -16.48 8.93
N TYR A 238 16.67 -15.89 8.59
CA TYR A 238 16.97 -14.49 8.92
C TYR A 238 16.36 -13.50 7.92
N LEU A 239 16.32 -13.84 6.63
CA LEU A 239 15.71 -12.96 5.62
C LEU A 239 14.18 -13.01 5.69
N GLY A 240 13.57 -14.12 6.11
CA GLY A 240 12.12 -14.24 6.30
C GLY A 240 11.61 -13.22 7.32
N ASP A 241 12.22 -13.18 8.50
CA ASP A 241 11.87 -12.23 9.56
C ASP A 241 12.02 -10.76 9.12
N LEU A 242 13.07 -10.48 8.33
CA LEU A 242 13.28 -9.14 7.77
C LEU A 242 12.20 -8.77 6.75
N VAL A 243 11.83 -9.69 5.84
CA VAL A 243 10.78 -9.48 4.84
C VAL A 243 9.41 -9.28 5.49
N ASP A 244 9.10 -10.06 6.52
CA ASP A 244 7.87 -9.93 7.29
C ASP A 244 7.83 -8.59 8.04
N THR A 245 8.95 -8.18 8.65
CA THR A 245 9.08 -6.88 9.32
C THR A 245 8.89 -5.72 8.32
N LEU A 246 9.50 -5.79 7.14
CA LEU A 246 9.32 -4.78 6.09
C LEU A 246 7.88 -4.71 5.58
N SER A 247 7.20 -5.86 5.49
CA SER A 247 5.78 -5.94 5.09
C SER A 247 4.85 -5.30 6.13
N ILE A 248 5.13 -5.51 7.42
CA ILE A 248 4.41 -4.87 8.53
C ILE A 248 4.67 -3.36 8.52
N LEU A 249 5.92 -2.93 8.36
CA LEU A 249 6.28 -1.52 8.26
C LEU A 249 5.57 -0.83 7.09
N ASN A 250 5.50 -1.49 5.93
CA ASN A 250 4.77 -0.97 4.78
C ASN A 250 3.29 -0.73 5.12
N SER A 251 2.65 -1.75 5.68
CA SER A 251 1.22 -1.71 6.04
C SER A 251 0.90 -0.63 7.08
N LEU A 252 1.75 -0.47 8.09
CA LEU A 252 1.62 0.59 9.11
C LEU A 252 1.87 1.98 8.53
N SER A 253 2.84 2.09 7.64
CA SER A 253 3.28 3.36 7.08
C SER A 253 2.24 3.96 6.14
N THR A 254 1.60 3.15 5.29
CA THR A 254 0.47 3.60 4.45
C THR A 254 -0.65 4.19 5.33
N PHE A 255 -0.95 3.56 6.47
CA PHE A 255 -1.94 4.05 7.42
C PHE A 255 -1.52 5.36 8.10
N ILE A 256 -0.27 5.46 8.56
CA ILE A 256 0.26 6.67 9.23
C ILE A 256 0.32 7.84 8.25
N ILE A 257 0.81 7.64 7.01
CA ILE A 257 0.83 8.69 5.98
C ILE A 257 -0.57 9.21 5.76
N TYR A 258 -1.55 8.32 5.60
CA TYR A 258 -2.93 8.75 5.37
C TYR A 258 -3.49 9.56 6.55
N SER A 259 -3.18 9.12 7.77
CA SER A 259 -3.65 9.75 9.01
C SER A 259 -3.02 11.13 9.26
N VAL A 260 -1.71 11.26 9.03
CA VAL A 260 -0.93 12.48 9.32
C VAL A 260 -1.02 13.50 8.19
N LEU A 261 -0.93 13.04 6.95
CA LEU A 261 -0.66 13.91 5.80
C LEU A 261 -1.95 14.37 5.09
N SER A 262 -3.05 13.61 5.23
CA SER A 262 -4.36 14.04 4.71
C SER A 262 -4.97 15.12 5.62
N SER A 263 -4.98 16.37 5.16
CA SER A 263 -5.69 17.46 5.83
C SER A 263 -7.18 17.17 6.01
N ALA A 264 -7.78 16.41 5.09
CA ALA A 264 -9.16 15.99 5.17
C ALA A 264 -9.38 14.88 6.22
N PHE A 265 -8.40 14.01 6.47
CA PHE A 265 -8.41 13.08 7.62
C PHE A 265 -8.34 13.86 8.93
N ARG A 266 -7.37 14.78 9.07
CA ARG A 266 -7.20 15.59 10.29
C ARG A 266 -8.43 16.43 10.62
N ASN A 267 -9.03 17.06 9.61
CA ASN A 267 -10.27 17.82 9.79
C ASN A 267 -11.44 16.93 10.22
N LEU A 268 -11.50 15.69 9.74
CA LEU A 268 -12.52 14.74 10.15
C LEU A 268 -12.28 14.22 11.57
N PHE A 269 -11.03 13.89 11.88
CA PHE A 269 -10.62 13.44 13.21
C PHE A 269 -10.98 14.51 14.25
N VAL A 270 -10.66 15.78 13.97
CA VAL A 270 -11.08 16.91 14.80
C VAL A 270 -12.61 17.00 14.89
N GLN A 271 -13.35 16.83 13.79
CA GLN A 271 -14.83 16.88 13.83
C GLN A 271 -15.48 15.73 14.59
N LEU A 272 -14.85 14.55 14.63
CA LEU A 272 -15.38 13.35 15.29
C LEU A 272 -14.95 13.26 16.77
N PHE A 273 -13.72 13.68 17.09
CA PHE A 273 -13.13 13.51 18.42
C PHE A 273 -13.01 14.80 19.23
N ILE A 274 -13.07 15.98 18.60
CA ILE A 274 -13.13 17.26 19.33
C ILE A 274 -14.59 17.74 19.37
N PRO A 275 -15.25 17.69 20.54
CA PRO A 275 -16.62 18.15 20.66
C PRO A 275 -16.74 19.65 20.36
N LYS A 276 -17.84 20.02 19.67
CA LYS A 276 -18.07 21.33 19.02
C LYS A 276 -17.89 22.57 19.90
N TRP A 277 -17.86 22.43 21.23
CA TRP A 277 -17.67 23.51 22.19
C TRP A 277 -16.22 24.01 22.27
N MET A 278 -15.21 23.16 22.01
CA MET A 278 -13.80 23.58 21.98
C MET A 278 -13.45 24.40 20.72
N CYS A 279 -14.02 24.07 19.55
CA CYS A 279 -13.79 24.84 18.31
C CYS A 279 -14.45 26.23 18.29
N LYS A 280 -15.35 26.55 19.24
CA LYS A 280 -15.94 27.90 19.38
C LYS A 280 -15.08 28.85 20.23
N ALA A 281 -14.16 28.33 21.03
CA ALA A 281 -13.32 29.16 21.91
C ALA A 281 -12.33 30.03 21.09
N ASP A 282 -11.89 29.55 19.93
CA ASP A 282 -10.87 30.24 19.11
C ASP A 282 -11.43 31.42 18.28
N LYS A 283 -12.75 31.52 18.13
CA LYS A 283 -13.41 32.65 17.42
C LYS A 283 -13.88 33.78 18.33
N LYS A 284 -13.88 33.59 19.66
CA LYS A 284 -14.31 34.64 20.61
C LYS A 284 -13.19 35.59 21.01
N THR A 285 -11.92 35.19 20.87
CA THR A 285 -10.78 36.01 21.31
C THR A 285 -10.37 37.08 20.29
N THR A 286 -10.86 37.02 19.05
CA THR A 286 -10.54 38.02 18.00
C THR A 286 -11.49 39.22 17.94
N ASN A 287 -12.54 39.27 18.79
CA ASN A 287 -13.51 40.37 18.84
C ASN A 287 -13.31 41.35 20.01
N ILE A 288 -12.14 41.36 20.67
CA ILE A 288 -11.84 42.31 21.76
C ILE A 288 -10.77 43.33 21.33
N ARG A 289 -11.17 44.27 20.47
CA ARG A 289 -10.65 45.64 20.31
C ARG A 289 -11.53 46.29 19.24
N VAL A 290 -12.22 47.41 19.43
CA VAL A 290 -11.75 48.72 19.92
C VAL A 290 -12.95 49.50 20.48
N LYS A 291 -12.83 50.04 21.70
CA LYS A 291 -13.77 51.05 22.22
C LYS A 291 -13.30 52.41 21.68
N PRO A 292 -14.12 53.20 20.97
CA PRO A 292 -13.70 54.52 20.49
C PRO A 292 -13.56 55.50 21.67
N PRO A 293 -12.65 56.49 21.58
CA PRO A 293 -12.48 57.50 22.63
C PRO A 293 -13.69 58.45 22.67
N ASN A 294 -14.15 58.73 23.88
CA ASN A 294 -15.19 59.70 24.16
C ASN A 294 -14.74 61.11 23.74
N THR A 295 -15.52 61.76 22.88
CA THR A 295 -15.43 63.19 22.63
C THR A 295 -16.01 63.93 23.83
N ILE A 296 -15.18 64.72 24.52
CA ILE A 296 -15.63 65.66 25.55
C ILE A 296 -15.92 66.99 24.82
N THR A 297 -17.17 67.43 24.91
CA THR A 297 -17.58 68.84 24.77
C THR A 297 -17.59 69.49 26.13
#